data_AF-A0A1H2X1V8-F1
#
_entry.id   AF-A0A1H2X1V8-F1
#
_cell.length_a   1.000
_cell.length_b   1.000
_cell.length_c   1.000
_cell.angle_alpha   90.00
_cell.angle_beta   90.00
_cell.angle_gamma   90.00
#
_symmetry.space_group_name_H-M   'P 1'
#
loop_
_entity.id
_entity.type
_entity.pdbx_description
1 polymer ?
#
loop_
_entity_poly.entity_id
_entity_poly.type
_entity_poly.pdbx_seq_one_letter_code
_entity_poly.pdbx_strand_id
1 'polypeptide(L)'
;MSLSRFAGWFRPYSVPICLFVVVAATVLFVPPLVLGEVTGRTYALTIAVLIVAVSSVLPYAVAVAILTVPVPYAGLGSYAAPAAVESFSPTAALRHVVAGVSYAVAATAVGGVSVGIDFAVSSGSSPLQAVRFPALGVPPFLTLGGAAVAAVYVAVQLWRYDSPLAEIGLDTVLGTVGLGVLLAASPVAALWLFGAFGF
;
A
#
# COMPACT_ATOMS: atom_id res chain seq x y z
N MET A 1 -17.92 -22.32 12.42
CA MET A 1 -17.51 -21.13 13.20
C MET A 1 -18.53 -20.03 12.90
N SER A 2 -19.14 -19.36 13.89
CA SER A 2 -20.13 -18.30 13.58
C SER A 2 -19.42 -17.11 12.93
N LEU A 3 -20.06 -16.47 11.94
CA LEU A 3 -19.51 -15.30 11.22
C LEU A 3 -19.08 -14.18 12.18
N SER A 4 -19.81 -14.00 13.28
CA SER A 4 -19.48 -13.05 14.35
C SER A 4 -18.17 -13.36 15.08
N ARG A 5 -17.89 -14.63 15.40
CA ARG A 5 -16.64 -15.03 16.06
C ARG A 5 -15.44 -14.91 15.12
N PHE A 6 -15.63 -15.22 13.84
CA PHE A 6 -14.59 -15.05 12.83
C PHE A 6 -14.25 -13.57 12.61
N ALA A 7 -15.25 -12.70 12.49
CA ALA A 7 -15.06 -11.26 12.36
C ALA A 7 -14.30 -10.67 13.55
N GLY A 8 -14.66 -11.06 14.78
CA GLY A 8 -13.96 -10.62 15.99
C GLY A 8 -12.48 -11.04 16.04
N TRP A 9 -12.14 -12.24 15.57
CA TRP A 9 -10.74 -12.71 15.51
C TRP A 9 -9.95 -12.06 14.37
N PHE A 10 -10.58 -11.84 13.21
CA PHE A 10 -9.92 -11.25 12.04
C PHE A 10 -9.63 -9.75 12.23
N ARG A 11 -10.50 -9.04 12.94
CA ARG A 11 -10.48 -7.58 13.04
C ARG A 11 -9.13 -6.97 13.44
N PRO A 12 -8.40 -7.48 14.46
CA PRO A 12 -7.09 -6.93 14.83
C PRO A 12 -6.01 -7.11 13.77
N TYR A 13 -6.17 -8.10 12.89
CA TYR A 13 -5.21 -8.47 11.86
C TYR A 13 -5.71 -8.14 10.44
N SER A 14 -6.86 -7.46 10.35
CA SER A 14 -7.56 -7.23 9.08
C SER A 14 -6.71 -6.47 8.07
N VAL A 15 -6.17 -5.31 8.44
CA VAL A 15 -5.30 -4.51 7.57
C VAL A 15 -4.08 -5.29 7.09
N PRO A 16 -3.22 -5.86 7.95
CA PRO A 16 -2.02 -6.57 7.47
C PRO A 16 -2.38 -7.79 6.61
N ILE A 17 -3.45 -8.55 6.94
CA ILE A 17 -3.87 -9.68 6.11
C ILE A 17 -4.39 -9.20 4.75
N CYS A 18 -5.26 -8.18 4.71
CA CYS A 18 -5.78 -7.66 3.46
C CYS A 18 -4.67 -7.14 2.55
N LEU A 19 -3.71 -6.40 3.10
CA LEU A 19 -2.57 -5.89 2.32
C LEU A 19 -1.66 -7.02 1.83
N PHE A 20 -1.41 -8.03 2.66
CA PHE A 20 -0.68 -9.23 2.23
C PHE A 20 -1.39 -9.93 1.08
N VAL A 21 -2.72 -10.09 1.15
CA VAL A 21 -3.51 -10.69 0.08
C VAL A 21 -3.41 -9.88 -1.21
N VAL A 22 -3.47 -8.54 -1.14
CA VAL A 22 -3.31 -7.66 -2.31
C VAL A 22 -1.92 -7.84 -2.94
N VAL A 23 -0.86 -7.85 -2.14
CA VAL A 23 0.51 -8.07 -2.63
C VAL A 23 0.63 -9.46 -3.26
N ALA A 24 0.20 -10.52 -2.57
CA ALA A 24 0.27 -11.88 -3.06
C ALA A 24 -0.51 -12.08 -4.36
N ALA A 25 -1.75 -11.58 -4.43
CA ALA A 25 -2.55 -11.64 -5.64
C ALA A 25 -1.88 -10.86 -6.79
N THR A 26 -1.34 -9.67 -6.51
CA THR A 26 -0.64 -8.88 -7.53
C THR A 26 0.57 -9.62 -8.07
N VAL A 27 1.44 -10.13 -7.19
CA VAL A 27 2.68 -10.84 -7.57
C VAL A 27 2.38 -12.16 -8.31
N LEU A 28 1.32 -12.88 -7.94
CA LEU A 28 0.98 -14.16 -8.55
C LEU A 28 0.25 -14.01 -9.89
N PHE A 29 -0.63 -13.01 -10.03
CA PHE A 29 -1.52 -12.92 -11.18
C PHE A 29 -1.11 -11.86 -12.19
N VAL A 30 -0.59 -10.70 -11.78
CA VAL A 30 -0.25 -9.63 -12.73
C VAL A 30 0.85 -10.05 -13.71
N PRO A 31 1.99 -10.62 -13.28
CA PRO A 31 3.06 -10.94 -14.23
C PRO A 31 2.66 -11.96 -15.31
N PRO A 32 1.98 -13.09 -14.98
CA PRO A 32 1.50 -13.99 -16.02
C PRO A 32 0.43 -13.39 -16.93
N LEU A 33 -0.45 -12.53 -16.39
CA LEU A 33 -1.46 -11.84 -17.21
C LEU A 33 -0.83 -10.84 -18.20
N VAL A 34 0.28 -10.21 -17.79
CA VAL A 34 1.02 -9.25 -18.62
C VAL A 34 1.88 -9.95 -19.67
N LEU A 35 2.57 -11.04 -19.29
CA LEU A 35 3.51 -11.74 -20.16
C LEU A 35 2.88 -12.91 -20.95
N GLY A 36 1.64 -13.29 -20.63
CA GLY A 36 0.92 -14.39 -21.29
C GLY A 36 1.40 -15.79 -20.90
N GLU A 37 2.39 -15.92 -20.01
CA GLU A 37 3.03 -17.19 -19.69
C GLU A 37 3.32 -17.35 -18.18
N VAL A 38 2.99 -18.53 -17.64
CA VAL A 38 3.31 -18.93 -16.26
C VAL A 38 4.65 -19.70 -16.26
N THR A 39 5.77 -18.97 -16.32
CA THR A 39 7.12 -19.57 -16.36
C THR A 39 7.99 -19.10 -15.21
N GLY A 40 9.06 -19.86 -14.91
CA GLY A 40 10.08 -19.44 -13.93
C GLY A 40 10.74 -18.10 -14.30
N ARG A 41 10.87 -17.79 -15.61
CA ARG A 41 11.39 -16.51 -16.10
C ARG A 41 10.48 -15.34 -15.71
N THR A 42 9.16 -15.48 -15.87
CA THR A 42 8.16 -14.48 -15.47
C THR A 42 8.32 -14.11 -14.00
N TYR A 43 8.41 -15.11 -13.12
CA TYR A 43 8.57 -14.87 -11.68
C TYR A 43 9.96 -14.37 -11.30
N ALA A 44 11.03 -14.80 -11.98
CA ALA A 44 12.37 -14.27 -11.76
C ALA A 44 12.45 -12.76 -12.07
N LEU A 45 11.85 -12.32 -13.18
CA LEU A 45 11.76 -10.90 -13.53
C LEU A 45 10.94 -10.12 -12.49
N THR A 46 9.81 -10.69 -12.05
CA THR A 46 8.96 -10.09 -11.02
C THR A 46 9.73 -9.91 -9.70
N ILE A 47 10.49 -10.93 -9.29
CA ILE A 47 11.32 -10.88 -8.09
C ILE A 47 12.39 -9.79 -8.20
N ALA A 48 13.04 -9.66 -9.37
CA ALA A 48 14.02 -8.60 -9.60
C ALA A 48 13.38 -7.20 -9.44
N VAL A 49 12.20 -6.99 -10.04
CA VAL A 49 11.43 -5.75 -9.87
C VAL A 49 11.08 -5.50 -8.40
N LEU A 50 10.64 -6.52 -7.67
CA LEU A 50 10.33 -6.41 -6.24
C LEU A 50 11.56 -6.02 -5.42
N ILE A 51 12.71 -6.65 -5.65
CA ILE A 51 13.95 -6.34 -4.91
C ILE A 51 14.31 -4.86 -5.11
N VAL A 52 14.29 -4.38 -6.35
CA VAL A 52 14.58 -2.97 -6.66
C VAL A 52 13.56 -2.04 -6.01
N ALA A 53 12.27 -2.29 -6.23
CA ALA A 53 11.20 -1.44 -5.71
C ALA A 53 11.21 -1.35 -4.18
N VAL A 54 11.41 -2.48 -3.48
CA VAL A 54 11.49 -2.53 -2.01
C VAL A 54 12.75 -1.83 -1.52
N SER A 55 13.91 -2.08 -2.13
CA SER A 55 15.16 -1.43 -1.70
C SER A 55 15.11 0.08 -1.87
N SER A 56 14.50 0.56 -2.97
CA SER A 56 14.37 1.99 -3.27
C SER A 56 13.36 2.72 -2.38
N VAL A 57 12.30 2.05 -1.89
CA VAL A 57 11.30 2.72 -1.03
C VAL A 57 11.73 2.85 0.43
N LEU A 58 12.64 2.02 0.92
CA LEU A 58 12.97 1.96 2.35
C LEU A 58 13.28 3.35 2.98
N PRO A 59 14.08 4.24 2.35
CA PRO A 59 14.32 5.57 2.91
C PRO A 59 13.04 6.39 3.08
N TYR A 60 12.17 6.38 2.06
CA TYR A 60 10.87 7.05 2.11
C TYR A 60 9.96 6.43 3.18
N ALA A 61 9.85 5.10 3.20
CA ALA A 61 8.99 4.35 4.10
C ALA A 61 9.37 4.62 5.57
N VAL A 62 10.67 4.58 5.90
CA VAL A 62 11.17 4.87 7.25
C VAL A 62 10.93 6.33 7.62
N ALA A 63 11.26 7.27 6.73
CA ALA A 63 11.07 8.69 7.00
C ALA A 63 9.60 9.02 7.26
N VAL A 64 8.70 8.59 6.37
CA VAL A 64 7.26 8.83 6.52
C VAL A 64 6.71 8.18 7.77
N ALA A 65 7.06 6.93 8.05
CA ALA A 65 6.57 6.22 9.23
C ALA A 65 6.99 6.88 10.54
N ILE A 66 8.19 7.47 10.60
CA ILE A 66 8.67 8.23 11.77
C ILE A 66 7.99 9.61 11.84
N LEU A 67 7.94 10.35 10.72
CA LEU A 67 7.35 11.69 10.65
C LEU A 67 5.86 11.69 10.95
N THR A 68 5.18 10.56 10.79
CA THR A 68 3.76 10.39 11.08
C THR A 68 3.46 9.94 12.51
N VAL A 69 4.47 9.70 13.37
CA VAL A 69 4.27 9.39 14.81
C VAL A 69 3.45 10.45 15.58
N PRO A 70 3.51 11.76 15.25
CA PRO A 70 2.62 12.74 15.88
C PRO A 70 1.12 12.52 15.60
N VAL A 71 0.75 11.81 14.52
CA VAL A 71 -0.65 11.53 14.15
C VAL A 71 -1.36 10.68 15.20
N PRO A 72 -0.85 9.50 15.63
CA PRO A 72 -1.45 8.74 16.72
C PRO A 72 -1.31 9.45 18.08
N TYR A 73 -0.27 10.27 18.29
CA TYR A 73 -0.16 11.08 19.51
C TYR A 73 -1.30 12.09 19.64
N ALA A 74 -1.70 12.72 18.53
CA ALA A 74 -2.82 13.65 18.47
C ALA A 74 -4.20 12.97 18.37
N GLY A 75 -4.26 11.62 18.37
CA GLY A 75 -5.51 10.88 18.21
C GLY A 75 -6.14 10.99 16.81
N LEU A 76 -5.35 11.36 15.79
CA LEU A 76 -5.84 11.62 14.43
C LEU A 76 -5.86 10.35 13.55
N GLY A 77 -5.31 9.24 14.03
CA GLY A 77 -5.25 7.99 13.29
C GLY A 77 -3.94 7.25 13.48
N SER A 78 -3.86 6.03 12.95
CA SER A 78 -2.65 5.21 13.05
C SER A 78 -2.63 4.12 11.99
N TYR A 79 -1.43 3.71 11.56
CA TYR A 79 -1.27 2.51 10.75
C TYR A 79 -1.63 1.23 11.52
N ALA A 80 -1.50 1.21 12.85
CA ALA A 80 -1.55 -0.03 13.62
C ALA A 80 -2.59 -0.07 14.75
N ALA A 81 -3.26 1.05 15.05
CA ALA A 81 -4.18 1.12 16.19
C ALA A 81 -5.41 0.23 15.96
N PRO A 82 -5.85 -0.54 16.98
CA PRO A 82 -7.02 -1.39 16.90
C PRO A 82 -8.33 -0.61 17.05
N ALA A 83 -8.28 0.63 17.55
CA ALA A 83 -9.42 1.50 17.78
C ALA A 83 -9.09 2.95 17.35
N ALA A 84 -10.13 3.77 17.16
CA ALA A 84 -9.98 5.18 16.78
C ALA A 84 -9.28 5.99 17.88
N VAL A 85 -9.53 5.63 19.15
CA VAL A 85 -8.91 6.25 20.33
C VAL A 85 -8.12 5.16 21.07
N GLU A 86 -6.80 5.23 21.00
CA GLU A 86 -5.86 4.41 21.78
C GLU A 86 -4.93 5.37 22.54
N SER A 87 -4.61 5.06 23.80
CA SER A 87 -3.67 5.87 24.56
C SER A 87 -2.28 5.77 23.93
N PHE A 88 -1.65 6.93 23.70
CA PHE A 88 -0.32 6.95 23.13
C PHE A 88 0.70 6.32 24.09
N SER A 89 1.54 5.45 23.54
CA SER A 89 2.62 4.78 24.28
C SER A 89 3.80 4.51 23.34
N PRO A 90 5.01 4.27 23.88
CA PRO A 90 6.16 3.89 23.06
C PRO A 90 5.88 2.63 22.21
N THR A 91 5.14 1.67 22.74
CA THR A 91 4.73 0.46 22.02
C THR A 91 3.77 0.77 20.87
N ALA A 92 2.81 1.69 21.09
CA ALA A 92 1.90 2.14 20.03
C ALA A 92 2.65 2.89 18.92
N ALA A 93 3.61 3.74 19.28
CA ALA A 93 4.49 4.42 18.32
C ALA A 93 5.32 3.42 17.50
N LEU A 94 5.94 2.42 18.15
CA LEU A 94 6.70 1.39 17.44
C LEU A 94 5.81 0.58 16.48
N ARG A 95 4.62 0.17 16.92
CA ARG A 95 3.64 -0.53 16.06
C ARG A 95 3.25 0.33 14.87
N HIS A 96 3.00 1.62 15.08
CA HIS A 96 2.70 2.57 14.01
C HIS A 96 3.83 2.63 12.99
N VAL A 97 5.08 2.78 13.44
CA VAL A 97 6.24 2.86 12.55
C VAL A 97 6.41 1.56 11.74
N VAL A 98 6.38 0.41 12.41
CA VAL A 98 6.55 -0.90 11.75
C VAL A 98 5.44 -1.16 10.73
N ALA A 99 4.19 -0.84 11.07
CA ALA A 99 3.08 -0.96 10.14
C ALA A 99 3.21 0.02 8.97
N GLY A 100 3.55 1.29 9.22
CA GLY A 100 3.77 2.30 8.20
C GLY A 100 4.84 1.89 7.19
N VAL A 101 6.00 1.40 7.67
CA VAL A 101 7.06 0.88 6.80
C VAL A 101 6.54 -0.30 5.97
N SER A 102 5.90 -1.28 6.62
CA SER A 102 5.40 -2.48 5.95
C SER A 102 4.36 -2.16 4.87
N TYR A 103 3.49 -1.19 5.12
CA TYR A 103 2.41 -0.83 4.20
C TYR A 103 2.92 0.03 3.04
N ALA A 104 3.92 0.89 3.27
CA ALA A 104 4.59 1.61 2.20
C ALA A 104 5.36 0.64 1.29
N VAL A 105 6.02 -0.36 1.87
CA VAL A 105 6.65 -1.45 1.11
C VAL A 105 5.61 -2.23 0.30
N ALA A 106 4.46 -2.56 0.88
CA ALA A 106 3.37 -3.25 0.17
C ALA A 106 2.82 -2.41 -1.00
N ALA A 107 2.56 -1.12 -0.77
CA ALA A 107 2.10 -0.18 -1.81
C ALA A 107 3.09 -0.11 -2.97
N THR A 108 4.39 0.01 -2.66
CA THR A 108 5.45 0.03 -3.67
C THR A 108 5.61 -1.30 -4.38
N ALA A 109 5.47 -2.44 -3.69
CA ALA A 109 5.52 -3.76 -4.32
C ALA A 109 4.41 -3.90 -5.37
N VAL A 110 3.18 -3.53 -5.01
CA VAL A 110 2.02 -3.59 -5.90
C VAL A 110 2.18 -2.61 -7.06
N GLY A 111 2.59 -1.35 -6.78
CA GLY A 111 2.86 -0.35 -7.81
C GLY A 111 3.97 -0.79 -8.78
N GLY A 112 5.10 -1.30 -8.26
CA GLY A 112 6.24 -1.75 -9.05
C GLY A 112 5.90 -2.93 -9.96
N VAL A 113 5.16 -3.93 -9.48
CA VAL A 113 4.68 -5.02 -10.33
C VAL A 113 3.70 -4.50 -11.40
N SER A 114 2.85 -3.54 -11.03
CA SER A 114 1.86 -2.96 -11.95
C SER A 114 2.49 -2.14 -13.08
N VAL A 115 3.70 -1.60 -12.91
CA VAL A 115 4.47 -0.97 -14.01
C VAL A 115 4.72 -1.93 -15.18
N GLY A 116 4.76 -3.25 -14.94
CA GLY A 116 4.84 -4.22 -16.03
C GLY A 116 3.68 -4.08 -17.05
N ILE A 117 2.50 -3.65 -16.59
CA ILE A 117 1.33 -3.37 -17.43
C ILE A 117 1.62 -2.16 -18.34
N ASP A 118 2.21 -1.08 -17.80
CA ASP A 118 2.57 0.12 -18.57
C ASP A 118 3.52 -0.22 -19.73
N PHE A 119 4.52 -1.08 -19.47
CA PHE A 119 5.44 -1.55 -20.50
C PHE A 119 4.76 -2.40 -21.57
N ALA A 120 3.87 -3.32 -21.18
CA ALA A 120 3.14 -4.16 -22.12
C ALA A 120 2.15 -3.37 -23.00
N VAL A 121 1.50 -2.35 -22.44
CA VAL A 121 0.62 -1.43 -23.20
C VAL A 121 1.43 -0.61 -24.20
N SER A 122 2.60 -0.10 -23.78
CA SER A 122 3.46 0.74 -24.62
C SER A 122 4.12 -0.02 -25.78
N SER A 123 4.28 -1.34 -25.65
CA SER A 123 4.84 -2.21 -26.69
C SER A 123 3.80 -2.74 -27.70
N GLY A 124 2.55 -2.28 -27.62
CA GLY A 124 1.49 -2.59 -28.60
C GLY A 124 0.70 -3.86 -28.30
N SER A 125 0.82 -4.40 -27.08
CA SER A 125 0.44 -5.77 -26.75
C SER A 125 -0.94 -5.92 -26.08
N SER A 126 -1.81 -4.90 -25.99
CA SER A 126 -2.94 -4.95 -25.03
C SER A 126 -4.21 -4.14 -25.39
N PRO A 127 -5.42 -4.66 -25.04
CA PRO A 127 -6.73 -3.97 -25.13
C PRO A 127 -6.88 -2.76 -24.18
N LEU A 128 -5.93 -2.50 -23.28
CA LEU A 128 -5.94 -1.37 -22.34
C LEU A 128 -5.40 -0.05 -22.92
N GLN A 129 -5.03 -0.01 -24.21
CA GLN A 129 -4.64 1.22 -24.92
C GLN A 129 -5.69 2.35 -24.84
N ALA A 130 -6.94 2.02 -24.51
CA ALA A 130 -8.04 2.98 -24.36
C ALA A 130 -7.99 3.77 -23.03
N VAL A 131 -7.25 3.31 -22.01
CA VAL A 131 -7.22 3.97 -20.70
C VAL A 131 -6.18 5.08 -20.70
N ARG A 132 -6.59 6.30 -21.10
CA ARG A 132 -5.76 7.51 -21.03
C ARG A 132 -5.86 8.14 -19.64
N PHE A 133 -4.76 8.11 -18.89
CA PHE A 133 -4.63 8.90 -17.67
C PHE A 133 -4.00 10.26 -17.99
N PRO A 134 -4.32 11.32 -17.24
CA PRO A 134 -3.65 12.61 -17.37
C PRO A 134 -2.13 12.41 -17.22
N ALA A 135 -1.34 12.99 -18.11
CA ALA A 135 0.10 12.83 -18.10
C ALA A 135 0.72 13.55 -16.90
N LEU A 136 0.85 12.85 -15.78
CA LEU A 136 1.56 13.32 -14.57
C LEU A 136 3.08 13.08 -14.64
N GLY A 137 3.60 12.62 -15.78
CA GLY A 137 5.02 12.23 -15.93
C GLY A 137 5.40 10.95 -15.16
N VAL A 138 4.41 10.21 -14.64
CA VAL A 138 4.58 8.98 -13.86
C VAL A 138 3.77 7.85 -14.50
N PRO A 139 4.26 6.59 -14.53
CA PRO A 139 3.50 5.47 -15.09
C PRO A 139 2.14 5.31 -14.37
N PRO A 140 1.01 5.24 -15.08
CA PRO A 140 -0.30 5.24 -14.44
C PRO A 140 -0.53 3.98 -13.59
N PHE A 141 -0.11 2.79 -14.02
CA PHE A 141 -0.32 1.58 -13.23
C PHE A 141 0.55 1.53 -11.97
N LEU A 142 1.70 2.24 -11.95
CA LEU A 142 2.44 2.51 -10.72
C LEU A 142 1.56 3.22 -9.67
N THR A 143 0.88 4.29 -10.09
CA THR A 143 0.03 5.11 -9.19
C THR A 143 -1.24 4.37 -8.78
N LEU A 144 -1.85 3.61 -9.69
CA LEU A 144 -3.02 2.78 -9.39
C LEU A 144 -2.70 1.68 -8.38
N GLY A 145 -1.53 1.04 -8.48
CA GLY A 145 -1.10 0.03 -7.52
C GLY A 145 -0.95 0.60 -6.10
N GLY A 146 -0.31 1.77 -5.98
CA GLY A 146 -0.23 2.50 -4.70
C GLY A 146 -1.60 2.92 -4.17
N ALA A 147 -2.46 3.47 -5.04
CA ALA A 147 -3.81 3.88 -4.70
C ALA A 147 -4.70 2.70 -4.25
N ALA A 148 -4.55 1.53 -4.85
CA ALA A 148 -5.29 0.33 -4.47
C ALA A 148 -4.92 -0.10 -3.03
N VAL A 149 -3.64 -0.11 -2.68
CA VAL A 149 -3.18 -0.42 -1.32
C VAL A 149 -3.67 0.63 -0.32
N ALA A 150 -3.60 1.91 -0.66
CA ALA A 150 -4.12 2.99 0.16
C ALA A 150 -5.63 2.87 0.41
N ALA A 151 -6.42 2.57 -0.63
CA ALA A 151 -7.85 2.38 -0.52
C ALA A 151 -8.21 1.20 0.39
N VAL A 152 -7.50 0.07 0.26
CA VAL A 152 -7.68 -1.10 1.13
C VAL A 152 -7.31 -0.75 2.57
N TYR A 153 -6.19 -0.06 2.80
CA TYR A 153 -5.82 0.41 4.13
C TYR A 153 -6.92 1.28 4.74
N VAL A 154 -7.36 2.34 4.05
CA VAL A 154 -8.36 3.27 4.57
C VAL A 154 -9.68 2.55 4.86
N ALA A 155 -10.19 1.76 3.90
CA ALA A 155 -11.46 1.06 4.07
C ALA A 155 -11.43 0.08 5.24
N VAL A 156 -10.37 -0.74 5.33
CA VAL A 156 -10.24 -1.76 6.37
C VAL A 156 -9.95 -1.12 7.73
N GLN A 157 -9.14 -0.06 7.80
CA GLN A 157 -8.82 0.62 9.03
C GLN A 157 -10.03 1.38 9.60
N LEU A 158 -10.83 2.04 8.75
CA LEU A 158 -12.09 2.67 9.17
C LEU A 158 -13.11 1.63 9.64
N TRP A 159 -13.23 0.48 8.96
CA TRP A 159 -14.07 -0.63 9.42
C TRP A 159 -13.59 -1.20 10.76
N ARG A 160 -12.28 -1.25 10.96
CA ARG A 160 -11.65 -1.79 12.17
C ARG A 160 -12.01 -1.00 13.42
N TYR A 161 -12.22 0.32 13.31
CA TYR A 161 -12.53 1.20 14.44
C TYR A 161 -13.82 0.90 15.20
N ASP A 162 -14.71 0.05 14.67
CA ASP A 162 -15.91 -0.45 15.36
C ASP A 162 -16.88 0.62 15.88
N SER A 163 -16.91 1.74 15.19
CA SER A 163 -17.82 2.83 15.47
C SER A 163 -18.45 3.30 14.15
N PRO A 164 -19.71 3.77 14.16
CA PRO A 164 -20.27 4.49 13.03
C PRO A 164 -19.34 5.62 12.59
N LEU A 165 -19.22 5.90 11.29
CA LEU A 165 -18.34 6.98 10.78
C LEU A 165 -18.64 8.34 11.43
N ALA A 166 -19.89 8.58 11.81
CA ALA A 166 -20.31 9.78 12.53
C ALA A 166 -19.69 9.91 13.94
N GLU A 167 -19.30 8.79 14.56
CA GLU A 167 -18.75 8.73 15.92
C GLU A 167 -17.21 8.64 15.94
N ILE A 168 -16.58 8.23 14.84
CA ILE A 168 -15.11 8.16 14.70
C ILE A 168 -14.45 9.56 14.75
N GLY A 169 -15.20 10.60 14.40
CA GLY A 169 -14.73 11.97 14.29
C GLY A 169 -14.07 12.24 12.93
N LEU A 170 -14.38 13.40 12.35
CA LEU A 170 -13.90 13.78 11.01
C LEU A 170 -12.37 13.89 10.98
N ASP A 171 -11.74 14.34 12.06
CA ASP A 171 -10.29 14.46 12.19
C ASP A 171 -9.59 13.09 12.08
N THR A 172 -10.14 12.06 12.71
CA THR A 172 -9.62 10.68 12.64
C THR A 172 -9.75 10.09 11.23
N VAL A 173 -10.87 10.39 10.56
CA VAL A 173 -11.09 9.98 9.17
C VAL A 173 -10.08 10.66 8.26
N LEU A 174 -9.94 11.98 8.38
CA LEU A 174 -8.97 12.74 7.58
C LEU A 174 -7.53 12.31 7.84
N GLY A 175 -7.16 12.07 9.09
CA GLY A 175 -5.82 11.56 9.42
C GLY A 175 -5.58 10.17 8.84
N THR A 176 -6.57 9.26 8.92
CA THR A 176 -6.48 7.93 8.28
C THR A 176 -6.34 8.04 6.76
N VAL A 177 -7.12 8.91 6.12
CA VAL A 177 -7.01 9.18 4.68
C VAL A 177 -5.65 9.77 4.34
N GLY A 178 -5.15 10.72 5.14
CA GLY A 178 -3.83 11.32 4.97
C GLY A 178 -2.70 10.29 5.05
N LEU A 179 -2.76 9.38 6.02
CA LEU A 179 -1.88 8.22 6.10
C LEU A 179 -1.98 7.34 4.84
N GLY A 180 -3.18 7.08 4.35
CA GLY A 180 -3.40 6.37 3.08
C GLY A 180 -2.79 7.07 1.86
N VAL A 181 -2.92 8.40 1.76
CA VAL A 181 -2.32 9.19 0.67
C VAL A 181 -0.79 9.07 0.69
N LEU A 182 -0.18 9.09 1.87
CA LEU A 182 1.27 8.87 2.01
C LEU A 182 1.68 7.47 1.54
N LEU A 183 0.87 6.44 1.81
CA LEU A 183 1.09 5.10 1.25
C LEU A 183 0.96 5.10 -0.28
N ALA A 184 -0.04 5.78 -0.84
CA ALA A 184 -0.25 5.85 -2.29
C ALA A 184 0.92 6.53 -3.02
N ALA A 185 1.62 7.46 -2.36
CA ALA A 185 2.78 8.16 -2.90
C ALA A 185 4.08 7.32 -2.86
N SER A 186 4.12 6.22 -2.09
CA SER A 186 5.34 5.42 -1.91
C SER A 186 5.93 4.85 -3.20
N PRO A 187 5.16 4.36 -4.20
CA PRO A 187 5.73 3.84 -5.44
C PRO A 187 6.41 4.96 -6.25
N VAL A 188 5.82 6.15 -6.23
CA VAL A 188 6.35 7.34 -6.91
C VAL A 188 7.66 7.75 -6.26
N ALA A 189 7.70 7.84 -4.93
CA ALA A 189 8.92 8.15 -4.19
C ALA A 189 10.04 7.14 -4.47
N ALA A 190 9.70 5.84 -4.55
CA ALA A 190 10.66 4.80 -4.90
C ALA A 190 11.25 4.99 -6.30
N LEU A 191 10.42 5.34 -7.29
CA LEU A 191 10.86 5.64 -8.66
C LEU A 191 11.82 6.84 -8.69
N TRP A 192 11.49 7.92 -7.97
CA TRP A 192 12.37 9.10 -7.88
C TRP A 192 13.71 8.78 -7.21
N LEU A 193 13.69 8.04 -6.11
CA LEU A 193 14.91 7.62 -5.41
C LEU A 193 15.76 6.70 -6.29
N PHE A 194 15.13 5.75 -6.99
CA PHE A 194 15.82 4.91 -7.95
C PHE A 194 16.51 5.74 -9.05
N GLY A 195 15.79 6.68 -9.68
CA GLY A 195 16.35 7.55 -10.71
C GLY A 195 17.43 8.52 -10.20
N ALA A 196 17.32 8.99 -8.96
CA ALA A 196 18.30 9.88 -8.34
C ALA A 196 19.62 9.17 -7.98
N PHE A 197 19.56 7.88 -7.62
CA PHE A 197 20.73 7.12 -7.18
C PHE A 197 21.32 6.18 -8.25
N GLY A 198 20.65 6.01 -9.40
CA GLY A 198 21.20 5.42 -10.62
C GLY A 198 22.00 4.13 -10.38
N PHE A 199 21.31 3.07 -9.94
CA PHE A 199 21.86 1.71 -9.97
C PHE A 199 21.68 1.07 -11.34
#